data_AF-M3Y4Z7-F1
#
_entry.id   AF-M3Y4Z7-F1
#
_cell.length_a   1.000
_cell.length_b   1.000
_cell.length_c   1.000
_cell.angle_alpha   90.00
_cell.angle_beta   90.00
_cell.angle_gamma   90.00
#
_symmetry.space_group_name_H-M   'P 1'
#
loop_
_entity.id
_entity.type
_entity.pdbx_description
1 polymer ?
#
loop_
_entity_poly.entity_id
_entity_poly.type
_entity_poly.pdbx_seq_one_letter_code
_entity_poly.pdbx_strand_id
1 'polypeptide(L)'
;HLTWLSPFLAGWSLPSYLSVLVAVGNLGLLVVTLWRRLAPGKSERAPIQGVQALSIAGTALLAPLWHHVAPVTGQPHSVAFLTLALVLALACCASNVTFLPFLSHLPPPFLRSFFLGQGLSALLPCVLALVQGVGHLECLPSPTNGTLWLPHDFPERFPASTFFWVLTALLVTSAAAFQGLLLLLPTPPSAPTGGPGSGLRARAPAVEEEEEASPLQESPSRAARVTPSPDAETQRLLSVHRACLLGLLAVTNALTNGVLPAVQSFSCLPYGRLAYHLAVVLGSAANPLACFLAMGVLCRSLAGLGGLCVLGVLFGAYLMALAVLSPCPPLVGTSTGVVLVVLSWVLCLGALSYVKVAASSLLHSGGRPALLAAGVAIQVGSLLGAVAMFPPTSIFHVFRGGTDCVDQCSS
;
A
#
# COMPACT_ATOMS: atom_id res chain seq x y z
N HIS A 1 0.21 -30.79 -0.71
CA HIS A 1 -0.97 -29.90 -0.74
C HIS A 1 -0.80 -28.71 0.21
N LEU A 2 -0.11 -27.66 -0.28
CA LEU A 2 0.10 -26.36 0.39
C LEU A 2 -1.17 -25.81 1.08
N THR A 3 -1.22 -25.69 2.41
CA THR A 3 -2.39 -25.15 3.16
C THR A 3 -2.74 -23.71 2.78
N TRP A 4 -1.74 -22.90 2.39
CA TRP A 4 -1.92 -21.51 1.95
C TRP A 4 -2.37 -21.33 0.50
N LEU A 5 -2.21 -22.35 -0.35
CA LEU A 5 -2.41 -22.24 -1.81
C LEU A 5 -3.44 -23.24 -2.36
N SER A 6 -3.74 -24.32 -1.66
CA SER A 6 -4.65 -25.38 -2.12
C SER A 6 -6.12 -24.96 -2.33
N PRO A 7 -6.73 -24.01 -1.59
CA PRO A 7 -8.09 -23.56 -1.88
C PRO A 7 -8.15 -22.46 -2.95
N PHE A 8 -7.01 -21.95 -3.42
CA PHE A 8 -6.94 -20.86 -4.40
C PHE A 8 -6.46 -21.37 -5.75
N LEU A 9 -7.36 -21.45 -6.73
CA LEU A 9 -6.99 -21.79 -8.12
C LEU A 9 -6.03 -20.77 -8.77
N ALA A 10 -5.95 -19.56 -8.22
CA ALA A 10 -4.90 -18.62 -8.59
C ALA A 10 -3.50 -19.15 -8.27
N GLY A 11 -3.34 -20.00 -7.25
CA GLY A 11 -2.07 -20.61 -6.87
C GLY A 11 -0.96 -19.57 -6.75
N TRP A 12 0.14 -19.80 -7.46
CA TRP A 12 1.29 -18.90 -7.48
C TRP A 12 0.96 -17.50 -8.06
N SER A 13 -0.13 -17.33 -8.84
CA SER A 13 -0.56 -16.01 -9.33
C SER A 13 -1.39 -15.20 -8.32
N LEU A 14 -1.78 -15.76 -7.17
CA LEU A 14 -2.62 -15.08 -6.16
C LEU A 14 -2.11 -13.67 -5.75
N PRO A 15 -0.80 -13.43 -5.54
CA PRO A 15 -0.28 -12.09 -5.28
C PRO A 15 -0.57 -11.07 -6.40
N SER A 16 -0.60 -11.52 -7.67
CA SER A 16 -0.90 -10.65 -8.81
C SER A 16 -2.37 -10.23 -8.84
N TYR A 17 -3.30 -11.13 -8.51
CA TYR A 17 -4.70 -10.78 -8.29
C TYR A 17 -4.85 -9.76 -7.16
N LEU A 18 -4.18 -10.00 -6.02
CA LEU A 18 -4.22 -9.08 -4.87
C LEU A 18 -3.67 -7.68 -5.21
N SER A 19 -2.56 -7.58 -5.96
CA SER A 19 -2.05 -6.28 -6.44
C SER A 19 -3.06 -5.51 -7.29
N VAL A 20 -3.80 -6.20 -8.19
CA VAL A 20 -4.86 -5.55 -8.98
C VAL A 20 -6.02 -5.10 -8.08
N LEU A 21 -6.46 -5.93 -7.14
CA LEU A 21 -7.54 -5.56 -6.22
C LEU A 21 -7.16 -4.38 -5.31
N VAL A 22 -5.92 -4.33 -4.83
CA VAL A 22 -5.39 -3.19 -4.04
C VAL A 22 -5.28 -1.93 -4.91
N ALA A 23 -4.82 -2.06 -6.17
CA ALA A 23 -4.78 -0.94 -7.10
C ALA A 23 -6.17 -0.38 -7.42
N VAL A 24 -7.19 -1.24 -7.56
CA VAL A 24 -8.61 -0.85 -7.73
C VAL A 24 -9.20 -0.30 -6.42
N GLY A 25 -8.71 -0.76 -5.25
CA GLY A 25 -9.08 -0.25 -3.92
C GLY A 25 -8.91 1.27 -3.76
N ASN A 26 -8.02 1.88 -4.54
CA ASN A 26 -7.88 3.34 -4.64
C ASN A 26 -9.19 4.06 -5.04
N LEU A 27 -10.14 3.39 -5.71
CA LEU A 27 -11.49 3.90 -5.98
C LEU A 27 -12.23 4.33 -4.70
N GLY A 28 -11.89 3.77 -3.53
CA GLY A 28 -12.40 4.21 -2.23
C GLY A 28 -12.12 5.68 -1.92
N LEU A 29 -11.01 6.24 -2.42
CA LEU A 29 -10.67 7.67 -2.32
C LEU A 29 -11.67 8.53 -3.12
N LEU A 30 -12.06 8.04 -4.30
CA LEU A 30 -13.06 8.70 -5.16
C LEU A 30 -14.46 8.63 -4.55
N VAL A 31 -14.83 7.48 -3.94
CA VAL A 31 -16.10 7.34 -3.21
C VAL A 31 -16.20 8.33 -2.05
N VAL A 32 -15.16 8.45 -1.21
CA VAL A 32 -15.16 9.41 -0.08
C VAL A 32 -15.17 10.86 -0.54
N THR A 33 -14.42 11.19 -1.60
CA THR A 33 -14.40 12.57 -2.12
C THR A 33 -15.71 12.95 -2.83
N LEU A 34 -16.36 12.01 -3.52
CA LEU A 34 -17.70 12.20 -4.09
C LEU A 34 -18.76 12.37 -2.98
N TRP A 35 -18.73 11.52 -1.94
CA TRP A 35 -19.61 11.66 -0.77
C TRP A 35 -19.53 13.06 -0.15
N ARG A 36 -18.32 13.60 0.05
CA ARG A 36 -18.12 14.96 0.57
C ARG A 36 -18.70 16.06 -0.33
N ARG A 37 -18.72 15.87 -1.65
CA ARG A 37 -19.33 16.82 -2.60
C ARG A 37 -20.86 16.72 -2.63
N LEU A 38 -21.41 15.51 -2.52
CA LEU A 38 -22.85 15.25 -2.59
C LEU A 38 -23.59 15.48 -1.25
N ALA A 39 -22.87 15.42 -0.13
CA ALA A 39 -23.44 15.59 1.21
C ALA A 39 -22.70 16.66 2.04
N PRO A 40 -22.59 17.91 1.56
CA PRO A 40 -22.01 19.00 2.35
C PRO A 40 -22.80 19.20 3.65
N GLY A 41 -22.11 19.30 4.78
CA GLY A 41 -22.71 19.48 6.10
C GLY A 41 -23.09 18.19 6.86
N LYS A 42 -22.98 16.99 6.26
CA LYS A 42 -23.09 15.73 7.04
C LYS A 42 -21.83 15.51 7.89
N SER A 43 -22.03 14.94 9.09
CA SER A 43 -20.95 14.71 10.06
C SER A 43 -19.82 13.84 9.49
N GLU A 44 -18.57 14.27 9.70
CA GLU A 44 -17.36 13.52 9.35
C GLU A 44 -17.25 12.16 10.05
N ARG A 45 -18.02 11.96 11.14
CA ARG A 45 -18.11 10.70 11.90
C ARG A 45 -18.69 9.56 11.06
N ALA A 46 -19.69 9.84 10.22
CA ALA A 46 -20.40 8.82 9.44
C ALA A 46 -19.51 8.03 8.46
N PRO A 47 -18.69 8.65 7.58
CA PRO A 47 -17.81 7.90 6.70
C PRO A 47 -16.68 7.17 7.46
N ILE A 48 -16.25 7.68 8.63
CA ILE A 48 -15.28 6.98 9.49
C ILE A 48 -15.89 5.70 10.06
N GLN A 49 -17.09 5.79 10.66
CA GLN A 49 -17.82 4.64 11.19
C GLN A 49 -18.14 3.62 10.10
N GLY A 50 -18.50 4.07 8.89
CA GLY A 50 -18.70 3.20 7.73
C GLY A 50 -17.44 2.42 7.34
N VAL A 51 -16.27 3.08 7.25
CA VAL A 51 -14.99 2.42 6.96
C VAL A 51 -14.60 1.43 8.06
N GLN A 52 -14.80 1.79 9.33
CA GLN A 52 -14.54 0.89 10.47
C GLN A 52 -15.43 -0.36 10.43
N ALA A 53 -16.74 -0.19 10.27
CA ALA A 53 -17.70 -1.29 10.20
C ALA A 53 -17.41 -2.21 9.00
N LEU A 54 -17.09 -1.63 7.83
CA LEU A 54 -16.74 -2.39 6.63
C LEU A 54 -15.43 -3.18 6.81
N SER A 55 -14.45 -2.60 7.52
CA SER A 55 -13.19 -3.27 7.84
C SER A 55 -13.40 -4.46 8.79
N ILE A 56 -14.13 -4.25 9.89
CA ILE A 56 -14.45 -5.30 10.87
C ILE A 56 -15.25 -6.42 10.22
N ALA A 57 -16.32 -6.09 9.48
CA ALA A 57 -17.15 -7.07 8.79
C ALA A 57 -16.33 -7.84 7.74
N GLY A 58 -15.49 -7.15 6.97
CA GLY A 58 -14.63 -7.76 5.96
C GLY A 58 -13.64 -8.78 6.54
N THR A 59 -12.93 -8.45 7.62
CA THR A 59 -12.00 -9.40 8.26
C THR A 59 -12.72 -10.51 9.03
N ALA A 60 -13.85 -10.21 9.67
CA ALA A 60 -14.66 -11.19 10.37
C ALA A 60 -15.25 -12.23 9.41
N LEU A 61 -15.65 -11.81 8.21
CA LEU A 61 -16.14 -12.69 7.14
C LEU A 61 -15.00 -13.46 6.46
N LEU A 62 -13.78 -12.90 6.35
CA LEU A 62 -12.62 -13.65 5.86
C LEU A 62 -12.30 -14.85 6.75
N ALA A 63 -12.40 -14.72 8.08
CA ALA A 63 -12.01 -15.78 9.01
C ALA A 63 -12.70 -17.15 8.77
N PRO A 64 -14.01 -17.23 8.49
CA PRO A 64 -14.64 -18.44 7.98
C PRO A 64 -14.57 -18.56 6.44
N LEU A 65 -14.73 -17.49 5.66
CA LEU A 65 -14.96 -17.63 4.21
C LEU A 65 -13.69 -17.77 3.34
N TRP A 66 -12.48 -17.59 3.87
CA TRP A 66 -11.24 -17.59 3.07
C TRP A 66 -10.99 -18.89 2.29
N HIS A 67 -11.45 -20.03 2.81
CA HIS A 67 -11.24 -21.35 2.20
C HIS A 67 -12.36 -21.77 1.23
N HIS A 68 -13.44 -20.97 1.11
CA HIS A 68 -14.55 -21.29 0.23
C HIS A 68 -14.23 -20.99 -1.24
N VAL A 69 -14.52 -21.97 -2.09
CA VAL A 69 -14.26 -21.93 -3.54
C VAL A 69 -15.58 -22.09 -4.28
N ALA A 70 -15.82 -21.27 -5.31
CA ALA A 70 -17.02 -21.29 -6.14
C ALA A 70 -16.62 -21.35 -7.62
N PRO A 71 -17.32 -22.12 -8.47
CA PRO A 71 -16.99 -22.20 -9.89
C PRO A 71 -17.38 -20.90 -10.62
N VAL A 72 -16.41 -20.30 -11.32
CA VAL A 72 -16.62 -19.19 -12.25
C VAL A 72 -16.13 -19.65 -13.62
N THR A 73 -16.97 -19.53 -14.65
CA THR A 73 -16.65 -19.98 -16.03
C THR A 73 -16.10 -21.42 -16.12
N GLY A 74 -16.60 -22.31 -15.26
CA GLY A 74 -16.18 -23.72 -15.19
C GLY A 74 -14.89 -24.01 -14.40
N GLN A 75 -14.21 -22.98 -13.90
CA GLN A 75 -13.01 -23.11 -13.05
C GLN A 75 -13.33 -22.77 -11.59
N PRO A 76 -12.86 -23.55 -10.60
CA PRO A 76 -12.94 -23.15 -9.19
C PRO A 76 -12.24 -21.79 -8.95
N HIS A 77 -12.86 -20.84 -8.26
CA HIS A 77 -12.21 -19.61 -7.81
C HIS A 77 -12.65 -19.24 -6.39
N SER A 78 -11.75 -18.69 -5.59
CA SER A 78 -12.02 -18.29 -4.20
C SER A 78 -12.69 -16.90 -4.17
N VAL A 79 -13.86 -16.82 -4.81
CA VAL A 79 -14.59 -15.57 -5.06
C VAL A 79 -14.82 -14.79 -3.76
N ALA A 80 -15.20 -15.48 -2.68
CA ALA A 80 -15.45 -14.86 -1.38
C ALA A 80 -14.22 -14.14 -0.81
N PHE A 81 -13.03 -14.75 -0.90
CA PHE A 81 -11.79 -14.10 -0.46
C PHE A 81 -11.45 -12.90 -1.34
N LEU A 82 -11.55 -13.03 -2.67
CA LEU A 82 -11.21 -11.95 -3.59
C LEU A 82 -12.16 -10.74 -3.45
N THR A 83 -13.47 -10.97 -3.28
CA THR A 83 -14.43 -9.88 -3.05
C THR A 83 -14.23 -9.22 -1.68
N LEU A 84 -13.98 -10.00 -0.62
CA LEU A 84 -13.67 -9.45 0.71
C LEU A 84 -12.33 -8.71 0.73
N ALA A 85 -11.31 -9.19 0.02
CA ALA A 85 -10.03 -8.50 -0.14
C ALA A 85 -10.20 -7.15 -0.88
N LEU A 86 -11.04 -7.09 -1.92
CA LEU A 86 -11.39 -5.83 -2.59
C LEU A 86 -12.13 -4.87 -1.65
N VAL A 87 -13.11 -5.36 -0.90
CA VAL A 87 -13.86 -4.57 0.10
C VAL A 87 -12.92 -3.98 1.16
N LEU A 88 -11.98 -4.79 1.66
CA LEU A 88 -10.96 -4.34 2.62
C LEU A 88 -9.96 -3.36 2.00
N ALA A 89 -9.56 -3.56 0.74
CA ALA A 89 -8.72 -2.60 0.01
C ALA A 89 -9.41 -1.24 -0.15
N LEU A 90 -10.69 -1.23 -0.56
CA LEU A 90 -11.51 -0.01 -0.64
C LEU A 90 -11.61 0.71 0.71
N ALA A 91 -11.88 -0.03 1.78
CA ALA A 91 -11.95 0.50 3.15
C ALA A 91 -10.60 1.06 3.62
N CYS A 92 -9.50 0.32 3.38
CA CYS A 92 -8.15 0.72 3.74
C CYS A 92 -7.73 2.01 3.02
N CYS A 93 -7.89 2.08 1.70
CA CYS A 93 -7.60 3.29 0.90
C CYS A 93 -8.47 4.49 1.33
N ALA A 94 -9.75 4.27 1.66
CA ALA A 94 -10.65 5.32 2.13
C ALA A 94 -10.25 5.89 3.51
N SER A 95 -9.73 5.05 4.41
CA SER A 95 -9.51 5.38 5.84
C SER A 95 -8.73 6.67 6.07
N ASN A 96 -7.58 6.84 5.43
CA ASN A 96 -6.72 8.01 5.66
C ASN A 96 -7.41 9.33 5.28
N VAL A 97 -8.23 9.30 4.21
CA VAL A 97 -8.98 10.48 3.77
C VAL A 97 -10.21 10.75 4.64
N THR A 98 -10.80 9.73 5.29
CA THR A 98 -11.90 9.94 6.25
C THR A 98 -11.41 10.44 7.60
N PHE A 99 -10.37 9.84 8.19
CA PHE A 99 -9.87 10.18 9.53
C PHE A 99 -9.15 11.53 9.62
N LEU A 100 -8.31 11.90 8.65
CA LEU A 100 -7.43 13.08 8.79
C LEU A 100 -8.19 14.41 9.01
N PRO A 101 -9.28 14.73 8.28
CA PRO A 101 -10.03 15.97 8.53
C PRO A 101 -10.67 16.00 9.93
N PHE A 102 -11.26 14.90 10.38
CA PHE A 102 -11.82 14.81 11.74
C PHE A 102 -10.75 15.07 12.81
N LEU A 103 -9.57 14.45 12.66
CA LEU A 103 -8.45 14.62 13.60
C LEU A 103 -7.80 16.02 13.49
N SER A 104 -7.96 16.75 12.38
CA SER A 104 -7.42 18.11 12.22
C SER A 104 -8.11 19.14 13.12
N HIS A 105 -9.32 18.84 13.59
CA HIS A 105 -10.04 19.64 14.59
C HIS A 105 -9.65 19.32 16.04
N LEU A 106 -8.78 18.32 16.26
CA LEU A 106 -8.36 17.87 17.60
C LEU A 106 -6.94 18.35 17.95
N PRO A 107 -6.57 18.36 19.25
CA PRO A 107 -5.23 18.73 19.67
C PRO A 107 -4.10 17.93 18.95
N PRO A 108 -2.94 18.56 18.64
CA PRO A 108 -1.85 17.92 17.90
C PRO A 108 -1.35 16.54 18.39
N PRO A 109 -1.42 16.16 19.69
CA PRO A 109 -1.14 14.79 20.13
C PRO A 109 -1.95 13.71 19.39
N PHE A 110 -3.23 13.94 19.07
CA PHE A 110 -4.08 12.94 18.43
C PHE A 110 -3.63 12.62 17.00
N LEU A 111 -3.25 13.64 16.22
CA LEU A 111 -2.66 13.45 14.89
C LEU A 111 -1.35 12.66 14.95
N ARG A 112 -0.47 12.96 15.91
CA ARG A 112 0.79 12.21 16.10
C ARG A 112 0.54 10.74 16.42
N SER A 113 -0.39 10.43 17.33
CA SER A 113 -0.77 9.05 17.65
C SER A 113 -1.41 8.32 16.48
N PHE A 114 -2.17 9.01 15.62
CA PHE A 114 -2.72 8.43 14.39
C PHE A 114 -1.63 8.02 13.40
N PHE A 115 -0.65 8.90 13.13
CA PHE A 115 0.49 8.55 12.25
C PHE A 115 1.36 7.43 12.83
N LEU A 116 1.56 7.39 14.16
CA LEU A 116 2.22 6.26 14.82
C LEU A 116 1.42 4.95 14.64
N GLY A 117 0.10 5.00 14.82
CA GLY A 117 -0.80 3.87 14.59
C GLY A 117 -0.78 3.35 13.15
N GLN A 118 -0.68 4.23 12.15
CA GLN A 118 -0.46 3.84 10.75
C GLN A 118 0.87 3.12 10.51
N GLY A 119 1.93 3.44 11.25
CA GLY A 119 3.19 2.70 11.19
C GLY A 119 3.07 1.31 11.82
N LEU A 120 2.39 1.21 12.95
CA LEU A 120 2.18 -0.05 13.68
C LEU A 120 1.18 -0.99 12.99
N SER A 121 0.22 -0.48 12.23
CA SER A 121 -0.82 -1.29 11.57
C SER A 121 -0.28 -2.26 10.51
N ALA A 122 0.90 -1.98 9.94
CA ALA A 122 1.62 -2.91 9.07
C ALA A 122 2.52 -3.88 9.86
N LEU A 123 3.16 -3.40 10.94
CA LEU A 123 4.09 -4.19 11.75
C LEU A 123 3.40 -5.30 12.54
N LEU A 124 2.22 -5.03 13.12
CA LEU A 124 1.53 -6.00 13.97
C LEU A 124 1.06 -7.26 13.20
N PRO A 125 0.44 -7.15 12.00
CA PRO A 125 0.19 -8.30 11.13
C PRO A 125 1.48 -9.04 10.72
N CYS A 126 2.59 -8.34 10.50
CA CYS A 126 3.87 -8.97 10.19
C CYS A 126 4.39 -9.84 11.36
N VAL A 127 4.34 -9.32 12.60
CA VAL A 127 4.71 -10.09 13.79
C VAL A 127 3.79 -11.30 13.96
N LEU A 128 2.48 -11.14 13.79
CA LEU A 128 1.51 -12.24 13.85
C LEU A 128 1.79 -13.31 12.78
N ALA A 129 2.18 -12.91 11.57
CA ALA A 129 2.57 -13.83 10.50
C ALA A 129 3.84 -14.62 10.87
N LEU A 130 4.89 -13.98 11.41
CA LEU A 130 6.10 -14.70 11.89
C LEU A 130 5.78 -15.71 12.99
N VAL A 131 4.87 -15.37 13.91
CA VAL A 131 4.43 -16.28 14.98
C VAL A 131 3.63 -17.45 14.40
N GLN A 132 2.74 -17.20 13.44
CA GLN A 132 2.02 -18.26 12.71
C GLN A 132 3.00 -19.20 11.99
N GLY A 133 4.01 -18.63 11.36
CA GLY A 133 4.96 -19.34 10.49
C GLY A 133 4.29 -19.91 9.24
N VAL A 134 4.95 -20.89 8.65
CA VAL A 134 4.42 -21.69 7.54
C VAL A 134 4.56 -23.17 7.84
N GLY A 135 3.60 -23.95 7.33
CA GLY A 135 3.72 -25.40 7.29
C GLY A 135 4.88 -25.84 6.39
N HIS A 136 5.64 -26.85 6.82
CA HIS A 136 6.71 -27.46 6.04
C HIS A 136 6.16 -28.57 5.14
N LEU A 137 6.85 -28.88 4.04
CA LEU A 137 6.52 -30.01 3.18
C LEU A 137 7.73 -30.92 3.06
N GLU A 138 7.53 -32.20 3.32
CA GLU A 138 8.51 -33.25 3.09
C GLU A 138 7.98 -34.21 2.03
N CYS A 139 8.78 -34.48 1.01
CA CYS A 139 8.47 -35.54 0.07
C CYS A 139 8.90 -36.87 0.71
N LEU A 140 7.94 -37.76 0.95
CA LEU A 140 8.19 -39.09 1.51
C LEU A 140 7.93 -40.17 0.44
N PRO A 141 8.70 -41.27 0.40
CA PRO A 141 8.44 -42.36 -0.52
C PRO A 141 7.09 -43.01 -0.22
N SER A 142 6.30 -43.30 -1.26
CA SER A 142 4.98 -43.89 -1.14
C SER A 142 5.05 -45.30 -0.53
N PRO A 143 4.22 -45.63 0.48
CA PRO A 143 4.28 -46.92 1.17
C PRO A 143 3.86 -48.12 0.29
N THR A 144 3.24 -47.87 -0.88
CA THR A 144 2.81 -48.93 -1.81
C THR A 144 3.69 -49.07 -3.05
N ASN A 145 4.46 -48.04 -3.42
CA ASN A 145 5.36 -48.03 -4.56
C ASN A 145 6.54 -47.08 -4.27
N GLY A 146 7.70 -47.62 -3.88
CA GLY A 146 8.87 -46.84 -3.48
C GLY A 146 9.52 -45.96 -4.56
N THR A 147 8.90 -45.86 -5.75
CA THR A 147 9.28 -44.96 -6.86
C THR A 147 8.47 -43.66 -6.88
N LEU A 148 7.31 -43.60 -6.20
CA LEU A 148 6.45 -42.42 -6.16
C LEU A 148 6.70 -41.65 -4.87
N TRP A 149 6.98 -40.35 -4.95
CA TRP A 149 7.17 -39.48 -3.79
C TRP A 149 5.87 -38.70 -3.52
N LEU A 150 5.33 -38.82 -2.30
CA LEU A 150 4.12 -38.13 -1.87
C LEU A 150 4.47 -36.91 -0.99
N PRO A 151 3.86 -35.74 -1.20
CA PRO A 151 4.02 -34.60 -0.32
C PRO A 151 3.30 -34.84 1.02
N HIS A 152 4.06 -34.80 2.11
CA HIS A 152 3.56 -34.77 3.47
C HIS A 152 3.63 -33.34 4.01
N ASP A 153 2.47 -32.78 4.37
CA ASP A 153 2.34 -31.40 4.85
C ASP A 153 2.28 -31.36 6.37
N PHE A 154 3.29 -30.74 6.99
CA PHE A 154 3.22 -30.32 8.39
C PHE A 154 2.47 -28.99 8.46
N PRO A 155 1.47 -28.82 9.36
CA PRO A 155 0.71 -27.59 9.45
C PRO A 155 1.51 -26.42 10.03
N GLU A 156 1.09 -25.20 9.72
CA GLU A 156 1.50 -23.99 10.44
C GLU A 156 1.07 -24.02 11.93
N ARG A 157 1.64 -23.15 12.79
CA ARG A 157 1.40 -23.20 14.24
C ARG A 157 -0.07 -22.96 14.64
N PHE A 158 -0.79 -22.19 13.83
CA PHE A 158 -2.23 -21.99 13.95
C PHE A 158 -2.83 -21.64 12.58
N PRO A 159 -4.09 -22.01 12.29
CA PRO A 159 -4.67 -21.85 10.95
C PRO A 159 -4.93 -20.38 10.59
N ALA A 160 -4.96 -20.09 9.29
CA ALA A 160 -5.23 -18.74 8.77
C ALA A 160 -6.55 -18.12 9.26
N SER A 161 -7.57 -18.93 9.59
CA SER A 161 -8.80 -18.44 10.24
C SER A 161 -8.51 -17.69 11.55
N THR A 162 -7.59 -18.19 12.38
CA THR A 162 -7.20 -17.56 13.64
C THR A 162 -6.45 -16.25 13.40
N PHE A 163 -5.61 -16.18 12.36
CA PHE A 163 -4.96 -14.93 11.95
C PHE A 163 -6.00 -13.84 11.62
N PHE A 164 -7.02 -14.15 10.82
CA PHE A 164 -8.10 -13.20 10.49
C PHE A 164 -8.96 -12.82 11.71
N TRP A 165 -9.19 -13.74 12.66
CA TRP A 165 -9.86 -13.41 13.92
C TRP A 165 -9.05 -12.44 14.80
N VAL A 166 -7.73 -12.61 14.89
CA VAL A 166 -6.86 -11.67 15.61
C VAL A 166 -6.87 -10.30 14.94
N LEU A 167 -6.80 -10.22 13.61
CA LEU A 167 -6.95 -8.94 12.89
C LEU A 167 -8.32 -8.29 13.14
N THR A 168 -9.39 -9.08 13.19
CA THR A 168 -10.74 -8.60 13.51
C THR A 168 -10.79 -8.02 14.93
N ALA A 169 -10.18 -8.68 15.92
CA ALA A 169 -10.10 -8.18 17.28
C ALA A 169 -9.34 -6.84 17.35
N LEU A 170 -8.25 -6.67 16.59
CA LEU A 170 -7.50 -5.42 16.50
C LEU A 170 -8.29 -4.28 15.86
N LEU A 171 -9.13 -4.58 14.86
CA LEU A 171 -10.04 -3.59 14.26
C LEU A 171 -11.19 -3.23 15.20
N VAL A 172 -11.72 -4.19 15.96
CA VAL A 172 -12.75 -3.95 16.99
C VAL A 172 -12.19 -3.08 18.12
N THR A 173 -10.98 -3.32 18.62
CA THR A 173 -10.37 -2.47 19.66
C THR A 173 -10.07 -1.06 19.14
N SER A 174 -9.62 -0.93 17.88
CA SER A 174 -9.46 0.37 17.21
C SER A 174 -10.78 1.14 17.09
N ALA A 175 -11.86 0.47 16.70
CA ALA A 175 -13.19 1.06 16.61
C ALA A 175 -13.75 1.45 17.99
N ALA A 176 -13.59 0.59 19.00
CA ALA A 176 -13.99 0.87 20.38
C ALA A 176 -13.23 2.08 20.96
N ALA A 177 -11.92 2.18 20.72
CA ALA A 177 -11.12 3.34 21.11
C ALA A 177 -11.60 4.63 20.43
N PHE A 178 -12.00 4.56 19.15
CA PHE A 178 -12.58 5.71 18.45
C PHE A 178 -13.96 6.11 18.99
N GLN A 179 -14.84 5.16 19.31
CA GLN A 179 -16.12 5.49 19.96
C GLN A 179 -15.89 6.08 21.36
N GLY A 180 -14.93 5.55 22.13
CA GLY A 180 -14.53 6.12 23.43
C GLY A 180 -14.04 7.57 23.30
N LEU A 181 -13.22 7.86 22.29
CA LEU A 181 -12.82 9.24 21.96
C LEU A 181 -14.02 10.14 21.64
N LEU A 182 -14.99 9.64 20.86
CA LEU A 182 -16.22 10.39 20.55
C LEU A 182 -17.11 10.67 21.77
N LEU A 183 -17.11 9.79 22.78
CA LEU A 183 -17.85 9.98 24.04
C LEU A 183 -17.15 10.96 25.00
N LEU A 184 -15.83 11.07 24.93
CA LEU A 184 -15.03 12.01 25.74
C LEU A 184 -14.96 13.42 25.12
N LEU A 185 -15.29 13.55 23.84
CA LEU A 185 -15.32 14.82 23.12
C LEU A 185 -16.57 15.62 23.48
N PRO A 186 -16.46 16.90 23.90
CA PRO A 186 -17.62 17.76 24.11
C PRO A 186 -18.50 17.80 22.87
N THR A 187 -19.81 17.60 23.06
CA THR A 187 -20.79 17.78 21.98
C THR A 187 -20.71 19.23 21.51
N PRO A 188 -20.47 19.51 20.21
CA PRO A 188 -20.54 20.88 19.72
C PRO A 188 -21.95 21.41 20.02
N PRO A 189 -22.10 22.65 20.53
CA PRO A 189 -23.41 23.22 20.78
C PRO A 189 -24.19 23.19 19.47
N SER A 190 -25.41 22.65 19.53
CA SER A 190 -26.34 22.65 18.40
C SER A 190 -26.50 24.09 17.92
N ALA A 191 -26.11 24.35 16.66
CA ALA A 191 -26.28 25.66 16.06
C ALA A 191 -27.77 26.04 16.18
N PRO A 192 -28.11 27.16 16.84
CA PRO A 192 -29.51 27.56 16.96
C PRO A 192 -30.07 27.82 15.57
N THR A 193 -31.16 27.14 15.24
CA THR A 193 -31.88 27.31 13.99
C THR A 193 -32.24 28.78 13.82
N GLY A 194 -31.59 29.46 12.86
CA GLY A 194 -31.73 30.89 12.65
C GLY A 194 -33.13 31.28 12.17
N GLY A 195 -34.03 31.55 13.10
CA GLY A 195 -35.26 32.31 12.85
C GLY A 195 -34.93 33.80 12.73
N PRO A 196 -35.45 34.53 11.73
CA PRO A 196 -35.17 35.95 11.57
C PRO A 196 -35.98 36.79 12.57
N GLY A 197 -35.32 37.61 13.39
CA GLY A 197 -36.06 38.49 14.31
C GLY A 197 -35.24 39.39 15.21
N SER A 198 -35.17 40.67 14.83
CA SER A 198 -34.91 41.87 15.67
C SER A 198 -33.59 41.96 16.46
N GLY A 199 -32.85 43.07 16.28
CA GLY A 199 -31.58 43.31 16.96
C GLY A 199 -31.65 44.38 18.05
N LEU A 200 -30.57 44.51 18.84
CA LEU A 200 -30.27 45.76 19.56
C LEU A 200 -28.75 45.90 19.85
N ARG A 201 -28.08 46.67 18.99
CA ARG A 201 -27.04 47.68 19.29
C ARG A 201 -26.01 47.42 20.43
N ALA A 202 -24.75 47.19 20.04
CA ALA A 202 -23.55 47.57 20.81
C ALA A 202 -22.44 48.09 19.85
N ARG A 203 -21.58 49.01 20.31
CA ARG A 203 -20.70 49.91 19.51
C ARG A 203 -19.42 50.17 20.32
N ALA A 204 -18.19 50.30 19.83
CA ALA A 204 -17.47 50.11 18.53
C ALA A 204 -15.94 50.21 18.86
N PRO A 205 -14.94 50.27 17.93
CA PRO A 205 -14.94 50.20 16.45
C PRO A 205 -13.99 49.12 15.86
N ALA A 206 -14.09 48.89 14.54
CA ALA A 206 -13.04 48.23 13.78
C ALA A 206 -12.24 49.30 13.02
N VAL A 207 -10.91 49.11 12.93
CA VAL A 207 -10.00 49.95 12.16
C VAL A 207 -10.19 49.66 10.67
N GLU A 208 -10.11 50.70 9.85
CA GLU A 208 -10.17 50.62 8.39
C GLU A 208 -8.87 49.97 7.86
N GLU A 209 -8.97 48.88 7.10
CA GLU A 209 -7.86 48.39 6.27
C GLU A 209 -8.06 48.93 4.85
N GLU A 210 -7.04 49.62 4.33
CA GLU A 210 -7.10 50.33 3.06
C GLU A 210 -7.13 49.38 1.85
N GLU A 211 -8.10 49.63 0.97
CA GLU A 211 -8.15 49.08 -0.39
C GLU A 211 -7.21 49.90 -1.29
N GLU A 212 -5.92 49.54 -1.37
CA GLU A 212 -4.97 50.29 -2.20
C GLU A 212 -5.15 49.97 -3.70
N ALA A 213 -5.41 51.02 -4.47
CA ALA A 213 -5.80 50.94 -5.87
C ALA A 213 -4.61 50.85 -6.85
N SER A 214 -4.89 50.30 -8.03
CA SER A 214 -3.97 50.30 -9.18
C SER A 214 -3.85 51.69 -9.83
N PRO A 215 -2.64 52.10 -10.28
CA PRO A 215 -2.49 53.15 -11.28
C PRO A 215 -1.75 52.70 -12.55
N LEU A 216 -2.49 52.72 -13.66
CA LEU A 216 -2.13 53.28 -14.98
C LEU A 216 -0.74 53.03 -15.63
N GLN A 217 -0.78 52.28 -16.74
CA GLN A 217 -0.42 52.74 -18.08
C GLN A 217 1.00 53.31 -18.35
N GLU A 218 1.88 52.49 -18.95
CA GLU A 218 2.85 52.95 -19.97
C GLU A 218 2.71 52.12 -21.26
N SER A 219 3.03 52.75 -22.40
CA SER A 219 2.79 52.22 -23.75
C SER A 219 4.09 51.79 -24.47
N PRO A 220 4.01 51.06 -25.60
CA PRO A 220 5.09 50.17 -26.02
C PRO A 220 6.14 50.84 -26.91
N SER A 221 7.44 50.58 -26.66
CA SER A 221 8.38 50.10 -27.70
C SER A 221 9.84 49.99 -27.20
N ARG A 222 10.35 48.76 -27.08
CA ARG A 222 11.72 48.43 -27.54
C ARG A 222 11.91 46.93 -27.70
N ALA A 223 12.23 46.50 -28.92
CA ALA A 223 12.56 45.12 -29.21
C ALA A 223 14.00 44.76 -28.81
N ALA A 224 14.23 43.45 -28.64
CA ALA A 224 15.54 42.78 -28.71
C ALA A 224 16.60 43.08 -27.62
N ARG A 225 16.44 42.43 -26.47
CA ARG A 225 17.34 41.30 -26.15
C ARG A 225 16.68 40.30 -25.19
N VAL A 226 16.25 39.15 -25.70
CA VAL A 226 15.74 38.05 -24.84
C VAL A 226 16.93 37.25 -24.32
N THR A 227 17.56 37.76 -23.28
CA THR A 227 18.27 36.90 -22.32
C THR A 227 17.22 36.27 -21.40
N PRO A 228 17.24 34.95 -21.14
CA PRO A 228 16.33 34.36 -20.17
C PRO A 228 16.56 35.01 -18.80
N SER A 229 15.49 35.46 -18.15
CA SER A 229 15.62 36.03 -16.80
C SER A 229 16.02 34.92 -15.81
N PRO A 230 16.85 35.22 -14.80
CA PRO A 230 17.30 34.23 -13.82
C PRO A 230 16.13 33.60 -13.05
N ASP A 231 15.02 34.31 -12.89
CA ASP A 231 13.79 33.81 -12.29
C ASP A 231 13.11 32.73 -13.16
N ALA A 232 13.11 32.89 -14.49
CA ALA A 232 12.54 31.92 -15.41
C ALA A 232 13.36 30.62 -15.45
N GLU A 233 14.69 30.72 -15.39
CA GLU A 233 15.57 29.55 -15.32
C GLU A 233 15.43 28.82 -13.97
N THR A 234 15.40 29.55 -12.86
CA THR A 234 15.17 29.01 -11.51
C THR A 234 13.81 28.30 -11.41
N GLN A 235 12.74 28.92 -11.93
CA GLN A 235 11.40 28.33 -11.94
C GLN A 235 11.32 27.09 -12.84
N ARG A 236 12.05 27.07 -13.97
CA ARG A 236 12.16 25.89 -14.84
C ARG A 236 12.89 24.74 -14.15
N LEU A 237 14.02 24.99 -13.50
CA LEU A 237 14.78 23.99 -12.75
C LEU A 237 13.95 23.40 -11.59
N LEU A 238 13.21 24.24 -10.86
CA LEU A 238 12.30 23.80 -9.80
C LEU A 238 11.15 22.93 -10.35
N SER A 239 10.62 23.28 -11.52
CA SER A 239 9.58 22.49 -12.20
C SER A 239 10.10 21.12 -12.65
N VAL A 240 11.28 21.06 -13.26
CA VAL A 240 11.95 19.82 -13.65
C VAL A 240 12.25 18.96 -12.42
N HIS A 241 12.78 19.54 -11.33
CA HIS A 241 13.04 18.80 -10.09
C HIS A 241 11.76 18.17 -9.52
N ARG A 242 10.64 18.91 -9.47
CA ARG A 242 9.34 18.39 -9.06
C ARG A 242 8.84 17.29 -9.98
N ALA A 243 8.98 17.44 -11.30
CA ALA A 243 8.60 16.41 -12.28
C ALA A 243 9.42 15.12 -12.10
N CYS A 244 10.73 15.23 -11.86
CA CYS A 244 11.59 14.07 -11.57
C CYS A 244 11.20 13.36 -10.27
N LEU A 245 10.88 14.11 -9.20
CA LEU A 245 10.38 13.52 -7.95
C LEU A 245 9.03 12.80 -8.14
N LEU A 246 8.12 13.37 -8.92
CA LEU A 246 6.84 12.72 -9.27
C LEU A 246 7.05 11.46 -10.12
N GLY A 247 8.00 11.49 -11.06
CA GLY A 247 8.39 10.32 -11.86
C GLY A 247 8.99 9.20 -11.00
N LEU A 248 9.95 9.52 -10.13
CA LEU A 248 10.50 8.57 -9.14
C LEU A 248 9.41 7.98 -8.25
N LEU A 249 8.44 8.80 -7.81
CA LEU A 249 7.34 8.35 -6.98
C LEU A 249 6.38 7.41 -7.73
N ALA A 250 6.07 7.70 -9.01
CA ALA A 250 5.27 6.81 -9.84
C ALA A 250 5.99 5.48 -10.11
N VAL A 251 7.27 5.50 -10.48
CA VAL A 251 8.08 4.30 -10.77
C VAL A 251 8.25 3.43 -9.53
N THR A 252 8.60 4.01 -8.38
CA THR A 252 8.76 3.25 -7.13
C THR A 252 7.46 2.57 -6.71
N ASN A 253 6.31 3.24 -6.82
CA ASN A 253 5.01 2.63 -6.48
C ASN A 253 4.57 1.58 -7.52
N ALA A 254 4.85 1.77 -8.81
CA ALA A 254 4.63 0.74 -9.83
C ALA A 254 5.40 -0.54 -9.48
N LEU A 255 6.66 -0.39 -9.07
CA LEU A 255 7.51 -1.51 -8.67
C LEU A 255 7.03 -2.17 -7.38
N THR A 256 6.88 -1.41 -6.27
CA THR A 256 6.59 -2.00 -4.94
C THR A 256 5.17 -2.52 -4.77
N ASN A 257 4.18 -1.95 -5.48
CA ASN A 257 2.77 -2.26 -5.25
C ASN A 257 2.16 -3.13 -6.37
N GLY A 258 2.77 -3.10 -7.57
CA GLY A 258 2.31 -3.83 -8.75
C GLY A 258 3.29 -4.90 -9.22
N VAL A 259 4.47 -4.49 -9.71
CA VAL A 259 5.37 -5.39 -10.43
C VAL A 259 5.97 -6.47 -9.55
N LEU A 260 6.55 -6.07 -8.42
CA LEU A 260 7.26 -6.99 -7.53
C LEU A 260 6.30 -7.98 -6.85
N PRO A 261 5.20 -7.57 -6.18
CA PRO A 261 4.32 -8.54 -5.52
C PRO A 261 3.78 -9.60 -6.49
N ALA A 262 3.46 -9.22 -7.74
CA ALA A 262 2.96 -10.13 -8.76
C ALA A 262 3.91 -11.29 -9.13
N VAL A 263 5.23 -11.14 -8.91
CA VAL A 263 6.25 -12.18 -9.16
C VAL A 263 6.85 -12.78 -7.89
N GLN A 264 6.44 -12.32 -6.71
CA GLN A 264 7.07 -12.68 -5.43
C GLN A 264 7.01 -14.17 -5.13
N SER A 265 5.85 -14.79 -5.36
CA SER A 265 5.63 -16.23 -5.32
C SER A 265 6.62 -16.99 -6.22
N PHE A 266 6.67 -16.65 -7.51
CA PHE A 266 7.55 -17.27 -8.51
C PHE A 266 9.03 -17.12 -8.19
N SER A 267 9.45 -16.00 -7.61
CA SER A 267 10.86 -15.79 -7.22
C SER A 267 11.27 -16.57 -5.95
N CYS A 268 10.35 -16.83 -5.02
CA CYS A 268 10.71 -17.34 -3.68
C CYS A 268 10.27 -18.78 -3.39
N LEU A 269 9.11 -19.21 -3.89
CA LEU A 269 8.60 -20.56 -3.63
C LEU A 269 9.52 -21.70 -4.12
N PRO A 270 10.32 -21.55 -5.20
CA PRO A 270 11.36 -22.53 -5.54
C PRO A 270 12.43 -22.75 -4.45
N TYR A 271 12.67 -21.75 -3.61
CA TYR A 271 13.56 -21.84 -2.45
C TYR A 271 12.82 -22.30 -1.17
N GLY A 272 11.57 -22.72 -1.30
CA GLY A 272 10.73 -23.24 -0.22
C GLY A 272 9.80 -22.22 0.43
N ARG A 273 8.78 -22.74 1.11
CA ARG A 273 7.72 -21.95 1.77
C ARG A 273 8.26 -20.95 2.79
N LEU A 274 9.31 -21.32 3.52
CA LEU A 274 9.96 -20.46 4.50
C LEU A 274 10.62 -19.24 3.84
N ALA A 275 11.28 -19.41 2.69
CA ALA A 275 11.89 -18.32 1.95
C ALA A 275 10.82 -17.32 1.48
N TYR A 276 9.71 -17.81 0.91
CA TYR A 276 8.57 -16.97 0.52
C TYR A 276 7.96 -16.21 1.72
N HIS A 277 7.71 -16.90 2.83
CA HIS A 277 7.16 -16.29 4.04
C HIS A 277 8.08 -15.19 4.60
N LEU A 278 9.37 -15.47 4.76
CA LEU A 278 10.35 -14.49 5.25
C LEU A 278 10.47 -13.29 4.30
N ALA A 279 10.50 -13.51 2.98
CA ALA A 279 10.55 -12.44 1.99
C ALA A 279 9.32 -11.52 2.03
N VAL A 280 8.11 -12.09 2.13
CA VAL A 280 6.85 -11.34 2.26
C VAL A 280 6.83 -10.51 3.55
N VAL A 281 7.16 -11.14 4.68
CA VAL A 281 6.97 -10.53 6.00
C VAL A 281 8.08 -9.51 6.33
N LEU A 282 9.35 -9.85 6.10
CA LEU A 282 10.47 -8.92 6.31
C LEU A 282 10.44 -7.78 5.27
N GLY A 283 10.04 -8.08 4.02
CA GLY A 283 9.84 -7.07 2.99
C GLY A 283 8.74 -6.07 3.34
N SER A 284 7.63 -6.54 3.93
CA SER A 284 6.55 -5.67 4.43
C SER A 284 7.00 -4.82 5.62
N ALA A 285 7.79 -5.38 6.54
CA ALA A 285 8.36 -4.65 7.68
C ALA A 285 9.41 -3.59 7.27
N ALA A 286 10.03 -3.72 6.09
CA ALA A 286 10.99 -2.75 5.59
C ALA A 286 10.38 -1.37 5.29
N ASN A 287 9.09 -1.28 4.96
CA ASN A 287 8.43 -0.01 4.67
C ASN A 287 8.29 0.90 5.93
N PRO A 288 7.77 0.42 7.09
CA PRO A 288 7.87 1.16 8.35
C PRO A 288 9.30 1.53 8.74
N LEU A 289 10.27 0.62 8.58
CA LEU A 289 11.68 0.90 8.87
C LEU A 289 12.23 2.03 7.99
N ALA A 290 11.91 2.04 6.69
CA ALA A 290 12.27 3.12 5.78
C ALA A 290 11.66 4.47 6.19
N CYS A 291 10.43 4.50 6.73
CA CYS A 291 9.84 5.70 7.32
C CYS A 291 10.64 6.20 8.53
N PHE A 292 11.04 5.31 9.45
CA PHE A 292 11.88 5.68 10.60
C PHE A 292 13.26 6.21 10.16
N LEU A 293 13.91 5.54 9.20
CA LEU A 293 15.19 5.98 8.64
C LEU A 293 15.08 7.35 7.97
N ALA A 294 14.00 7.63 7.22
CA ALA A 294 13.77 8.92 6.58
C ALA A 294 13.48 10.06 7.57
N MET A 295 12.98 9.76 8.77
CA MET A 295 12.84 10.76 9.85
C MET A 295 14.19 11.15 10.46
N GLY A 296 15.15 10.21 10.55
CA GLY A 296 16.50 10.48 11.07
C GLY A 296 17.45 11.06 10.03
N VAL A 297 17.48 10.48 8.82
CA VAL A 297 18.38 10.87 7.73
C VAL A 297 17.56 10.98 6.44
N LEU A 298 17.19 12.21 6.06
CA LEU A 298 16.44 12.49 4.82
C LEU A 298 17.38 12.88 3.68
N CYS A 299 17.54 12.00 2.68
CA CYS A 299 18.28 12.32 1.47
C CYS A 299 17.51 13.35 0.63
N ARG A 300 18.04 14.58 0.53
CA ARG A 300 17.45 15.67 -0.27
C ARG A 300 18.00 15.76 -1.70
N SER A 301 19.04 14.99 -2.02
CA SER A 301 19.69 15.00 -3.33
C SER A 301 18.93 14.13 -4.33
N LEU A 302 18.50 14.72 -5.45
CA LEU A 302 17.84 13.98 -6.54
C LEU A 302 18.76 12.88 -7.11
N ALA A 303 20.07 13.13 -7.19
CA ALA A 303 21.05 12.14 -7.63
C ALA A 303 21.19 10.98 -6.61
N GLY A 304 21.13 11.28 -5.30
CA GLY A 304 21.13 10.26 -4.25
C GLY A 304 19.87 9.38 -4.29
N LEU A 305 18.70 10.00 -4.45
CA LEU A 305 17.43 9.28 -4.62
C LEU A 305 17.40 8.45 -5.91
N GLY A 306 17.96 8.99 -7.01
CA GLY A 306 18.14 8.26 -8.26
C GLY A 306 19.04 7.04 -8.09
N GLY A 307 20.19 7.19 -7.43
CA GLY A 307 21.12 6.09 -7.15
C GLY A 307 20.50 4.99 -6.28
N LEU A 308 19.76 5.36 -5.22
CA LEU A 308 19.01 4.41 -4.40
C LEU A 308 17.88 3.71 -5.17
N CYS A 309 17.22 4.42 -6.10
CA CYS A 309 16.20 3.84 -6.96
C CYS A 309 16.83 2.83 -7.95
N VAL A 310 17.97 3.15 -8.56
CA VAL A 310 18.72 2.23 -9.43
C VAL A 310 19.18 1.01 -8.66
N LEU A 311 19.71 1.17 -7.44
CA LEU A 311 20.08 0.05 -6.57
C LEU A 311 18.87 -0.87 -6.25
N GLY A 312 17.72 -0.28 -5.92
CA GLY A 312 16.48 -1.03 -5.74
C GLY A 312 16.04 -1.79 -7.00
N VAL A 313 16.17 -1.16 -8.18
CA VAL A 313 15.86 -1.77 -9.48
C VAL A 313 16.84 -2.91 -9.82
N LEU A 314 18.12 -2.82 -9.46
CA LEU A 314 19.09 -3.91 -9.65
C LEU A 314 18.70 -5.18 -8.87
N PHE A 315 18.33 -5.04 -7.59
CA PHE A 315 17.77 -6.16 -6.83
C PHE A 315 16.44 -6.65 -7.43
N GLY A 316 15.56 -5.73 -7.87
CA GLY A 316 14.31 -6.08 -8.53
C GLY A 316 14.50 -6.86 -9.84
N ALA A 317 15.53 -6.53 -10.63
CA ALA A 317 15.89 -7.23 -11.86
C ALA A 317 16.42 -8.64 -11.58
N TYR A 318 17.22 -8.82 -10.53
CA TYR A 318 17.62 -10.14 -10.05
C TYR A 318 16.39 -10.98 -9.66
N LEU A 319 15.48 -10.44 -8.85
CA LEU A 319 14.26 -11.13 -8.43
C LEU A 319 13.33 -11.48 -9.60
N MET A 320 13.23 -10.59 -10.60
CA MET A 320 12.51 -10.85 -11.85
C MET A 320 13.17 -11.99 -12.65
N ALA A 321 14.50 -12.04 -12.72
CA ALA A 321 15.22 -13.14 -13.37
C ALA A 321 14.97 -14.49 -12.65
N LEU A 322 14.95 -14.52 -11.32
CA LEU A 322 14.57 -15.72 -10.56
C LEU A 322 13.14 -16.18 -10.89
N ALA A 323 12.20 -15.24 -11.00
CA ALA A 323 10.83 -15.55 -11.39
C ALA A 323 10.74 -16.11 -12.82
N VAL A 324 11.46 -15.53 -13.79
CA VAL A 324 11.51 -16.02 -15.18
C VAL A 324 12.12 -17.43 -15.27
N LEU A 325 13.11 -17.74 -14.43
CA LEU A 325 13.75 -19.05 -14.35
C LEU A 325 12.96 -20.08 -13.51
N SER A 326 11.85 -19.67 -12.89
CA SER A 326 10.93 -20.56 -12.17
C SER A 326 10.36 -21.64 -13.12
N PRO A 327 10.31 -22.94 -12.73
CA PRO A 327 10.43 -23.45 -11.36
C PRO A 327 11.85 -23.72 -10.84
N CYS A 328 12.90 -23.62 -11.67
CA CYS A 328 14.28 -23.98 -11.30
C CYS A 328 15.28 -22.82 -11.45
N PRO A 329 15.16 -21.74 -10.65
CA PRO A 329 16.17 -20.70 -10.59
C PRO A 329 17.49 -21.21 -9.98
N PRO A 330 18.62 -20.49 -10.18
CA PRO A 330 19.92 -20.91 -9.67
C PRO A 330 19.97 -20.97 -8.13
N LEU A 331 20.83 -21.84 -7.58
CA LEU A 331 21.04 -22.04 -6.14
C LEU A 331 19.82 -22.63 -5.37
N VAL A 332 18.81 -23.17 -6.05
CA VAL A 332 17.74 -23.97 -5.42
C VAL A 332 18.35 -25.14 -4.63
N GLY A 333 17.73 -25.49 -3.50
CA GLY A 333 18.23 -26.51 -2.57
C GLY A 333 19.39 -26.06 -1.68
N THR A 334 19.94 -24.85 -1.85
CA THR A 334 21.04 -24.33 -1.01
C THR A 334 20.57 -23.25 -0.03
N SER A 335 21.12 -23.26 1.19
CA SER A 335 20.91 -22.20 2.18
C SER A 335 21.35 -20.82 1.67
N THR A 336 22.39 -20.77 0.82
CA THR A 336 22.87 -19.55 0.17
C THR A 336 21.79 -18.94 -0.73
N GLY A 337 21.10 -19.75 -1.54
CA GLY A 337 19.98 -19.30 -2.38
C GLY A 337 18.85 -18.69 -1.54
N VAL A 338 18.44 -19.39 -0.47
CA VAL A 338 17.41 -18.92 0.49
C VAL A 338 17.78 -17.57 1.10
N VAL A 339 19.00 -17.40 1.60
CA VAL A 339 19.45 -16.13 2.19
C VAL A 339 19.50 -15.03 1.14
N LEU A 340 20.02 -15.32 -0.07
CA LEU A 340 20.19 -14.34 -1.14
C LEU A 340 18.85 -13.83 -1.67
N VAL A 341 17.85 -14.70 -1.87
CA VAL A 341 16.51 -14.27 -2.33
C VAL A 341 15.80 -13.43 -1.27
N VAL A 342 15.80 -13.85 0.01
CA VAL A 342 15.16 -13.10 1.11
C VAL A 342 15.84 -11.74 1.31
N LEU A 343 17.17 -11.70 1.33
CA LEU A 343 17.91 -10.45 1.49
C LEU A 343 17.68 -9.50 0.31
N SER A 344 17.64 -10.01 -0.92
CA SER A 344 17.34 -9.20 -2.11
C SER A 344 15.95 -8.58 -2.05
N TRP A 345 14.95 -9.33 -1.57
CA TRP A 345 13.59 -8.81 -1.34
C TRP A 345 13.56 -7.67 -0.31
N VAL A 346 14.22 -7.86 0.83
CA VAL A 346 14.27 -6.86 1.90
C VAL A 346 15.02 -5.59 1.45
N LEU A 347 16.16 -5.74 0.77
CA LEU A 347 16.94 -4.60 0.27
C LEU A 347 16.22 -3.86 -0.86
N CYS A 348 15.58 -4.59 -1.80
CA CYS A 348 14.79 -4.00 -2.89
C CYS A 348 13.63 -3.16 -2.34
N LEU A 349 12.77 -3.77 -1.52
CA LEU A 349 11.59 -3.09 -0.97
C LEU A 349 11.98 -1.98 0.02
N GLY A 350 13.04 -2.16 0.81
CA GLY A 350 13.58 -1.14 1.70
C GLY A 350 14.10 0.09 0.95
N ALA A 351 14.93 -0.10 -0.07
CA ALA A 351 15.47 0.99 -0.89
C ALA A 351 14.37 1.76 -1.64
N LEU A 352 13.47 1.05 -2.32
CA LEU A 352 12.36 1.69 -3.05
C LEU A 352 11.37 2.37 -2.11
N SER A 353 11.11 1.81 -0.92
CA SER A 353 10.26 2.45 0.10
C SER A 353 10.91 3.71 0.68
N TYR A 354 12.22 3.70 0.92
CA TYR A 354 12.94 4.90 1.36
C TYR A 354 12.88 6.01 0.30
N VAL A 355 13.11 5.69 -0.98
CA VAL A 355 12.98 6.67 -2.08
C VAL A 355 11.55 7.23 -2.16
N LYS A 356 10.53 6.38 -2.05
CA LYS A 356 9.11 6.77 -2.01
C LYS A 356 8.81 7.75 -0.86
N VAL A 357 9.28 7.45 0.35
CA VAL A 357 9.10 8.32 1.54
C VAL A 357 9.84 9.64 1.34
N ALA A 358 11.12 9.60 0.98
CA ALA A 358 11.93 10.81 0.82
C ALA A 358 11.41 11.73 -0.30
N ALA A 359 11.03 11.17 -1.45
CA ALA A 359 10.40 11.93 -2.54
C ALA A 359 9.06 12.55 -2.11
N SER A 360 8.24 11.82 -1.35
CA SER A 360 6.98 12.34 -0.81
C SER A 360 7.21 13.50 0.18
N SER A 361 8.20 13.38 1.07
CA SER A 361 8.59 14.43 2.01
C SER A 361 9.15 15.68 1.32
N LEU A 362 9.90 15.52 0.23
CA LEU A 362 10.37 16.64 -0.59
C LEU A 362 9.21 17.32 -1.34
N LEU A 363 8.26 16.55 -1.89
CA LEU A 363 7.08 17.09 -2.56
C LEU A 363 6.11 17.79 -1.58
N HIS A 364 6.06 17.37 -0.31
CA HIS A 364 5.24 18.00 0.73
C HIS A 364 5.60 19.49 0.94
N SER A 365 6.87 19.88 0.80
CA SER A 365 7.28 21.28 0.91
C SER A 365 6.74 22.17 -0.24
N GLY A 366 6.28 21.57 -1.35
CA GLY A 366 5.63 22.25 -2.46
C GLY A 366 4.14 22.58 -2.22
N GLY A 367 3.61 22.27 -1.03
CA GLY A 367 2.24 22.59 -0.63
C GLY A 367 1.15 21.72 -1.28
N ARG A 368 -0.10 22.16 -1.15
CA ARG A 368 -1.30 21.41 -1.56
C ARG A 368 -1.29 20.87 -3.01
N PRO A 369 -0.91 21.63 -4.06
CA PRO A 369 -0.93 21.09 -5.42
C PRO A 369 0.14 20.02 -5.65
N ALA A 370 1.33 20.16 -5.04
CA ALA A 370 2.39 19.16 -5.12
C ALA A 370 1.98 17.85 -4.41
N LEU A 371 1.28 17.95 -3.28
CA LEU A 371 0.72 16.79 -2.56
C LEU A 371 -0.37 16.07 -3.35
N LEU A 372 -1.23 16.80 -4.04
CA LEU A 372 -2.24 16.20 -4.94
C LEU A 372 -1.55 15.47 -6.11
N ALA A 373 -0.56 16.10 -6.75
CA ALA A 373 0.22 15.47 -7.81
C ALA A 373 0.95 14.21 -7.32
N ALA A 374 1.53 14.24 -6.11
CA ALA A 374 2.16 13.08 -5.48
C ALA A 374 1.16 11.94 -5.26
N GLY A 375 -0.03 12.24 -4.72
CA GLY A 375 -1.11 11.26 -4.53
C GLY A 375 -1.62 10.63 -5.84
N VAL A 376 -1.66 11.41 -6.92
CA VAL A 376 -1.98 10.91 -8.27
C VAL A 376 -0.85 10.02 -8.80
N ALA A 377 0.41 10.45 -8.68
CA ALA A 377 1.58 9.66 -9.12
C ALA A 377 1.68 8.30 -8.42
N ILE A 378 1.42 8.24 -7.11
CA ILE A 378 1.37 6.99 -6.32
C ILE A 378 0.32 6.03 -6.89
N GLN A 379 -0.91 6.50 -7.10
CA GLN A 379 -2.03 5.67 -7.56
C GLN A 379 -1.85 5.21 -9.00
N VAL A 380 -1.52 6.13 -9.91
CA VAL A 380 -1.29 5.84 -11.32
C VAL A 380 -0.11 4.87 -11.48
N GLY A 381 0.99 5.09 -10.76
CA GLY A 381 2.12 4.16 -10.73
C GLY A 381 1.71 2.75 -10.29
N SER A 382 1.04 2.64 -9.14
CA SER A 382 0.57 1.35 -8.60
C SER A 382 -0.35 0.61 -9.58
N LEU A 383 -1.30 1.32 -10.20
CA LEU A 383 -2.23 0.76 -11.17
C LEU A 383 -1.52 0.30 -12.44
N LEU A 384 -0.62 1.12 -12.99
CA LEU A 384 0.18 0.75 -14.17
C LEU A 384 1.03 -0.49 -13.90
N GLY A 385 1.68 -0.57 -12.74
CA GLY A 385 2.49 -1.74 -12.35
C GLY A 385 1.65 -3.02 -12.24
N ALA A 386 0.47 -2.93 -11.61
CA ALA A 386 -0.42 -4.08 -11.45
C ALA A 386 -1.02 -4.54 -12.79
N VAL A 387 -1.50 -3.61 -13.63
CA VAL A 387 -2.06 -3.90 -14.95
C VAL A 387 -0.99 -4.41 -15.93
N ALA A 388 0.25 -3.92 -15.84
CA ALA A 388 1.35 -4.40 -16.69
C ALA A 388 1.74 -5.85 -16.38
N MET A 389 1.77 -6.24 -15.09
CA MET A 389 2.18 -7.60 -14.70
C MET A 389 1.06 -8.63 -14.65
N PHE A 390 -0.21 -8.23 -14.55
CA PHE A 390 -1.32 -9.18 -14.47
C PHE A 390 -1.45 -10.10 -15.70
N PRO A 391 -1.36 -9.63 -16.97
CA PRO A 391 -1.42 -10.53 -18.12
C PRO A 391 -0.24 -11.51 -18.19
N PRO A 392 1.04 -11.11 -18.03
CA PRO A 392 2.17 -12.05 -17.98
C PRO A 392 2.06 -13.14 -16.91
N THR A 393 1.58 -12.81 -15.70
CA THR A 393 1.49 -13.77 -14.57
C THR A 393 0.25 -14.67 -14.66
N SER A 394 -0.90 -14.10 -15.04
CA SER A 394 -2.21 -14.70 -14.77
C SER A 394 -2.98 -15.10 -16.02
N ILE A 395 -2.57 -14.63 -17.21
CA ILE A 395 -3.21 -14.95 -18.50
C ILE A 395 -2.25 -15.72 -19.42
N PHE A 396 -1.05 -15.19 -19.64
CA PHE A 396 -0.05 -15.78 -20.53
C PHE A 396 0.86 -16.80 -19.83
N HIS A 397 0.80 -16.90 -18.50
CA HIS A 397 1.60 -17.81 -17.67
C HIS A 397 3.10 -17.84 -18.06
N VAL A 398 3.67 -16.64 -18.25
CA VAL A 398 5.09 -16.44 -18.56
C VAL A 398 5.97 -16.99 -17.44
N PHE A 399 5.50 -16.85 -16.20
CA PHE A 399 6.11 -17.42 -15.00
C PHE A 399 5.45 -18.75 -14.68
N ARG A 400 6.26 -19.81 -14.48
CA ARG A 400 5.77 -21.16 -14.20
C ARG A 400 5.94 -21.48 -12.72
N GLY A 401 4.86 -21.95 -12.08
CA GLY A 401 4.93 -22.52 -10.74
C GLY A 401 5.46 -23.95 -10.79
N GLY A 402 6.18 -24.36 -9.75
CA GLY A 402 6.63 -25.74 -9.58
C GLY A 402 5.58 -26.63 -8.94
N THR A 403 5.67 -27.93 -9.21
CA THR A 403 4.82 -29.00 -8.66
C THR A 403 5.56 -29.72 -7.55
N ASP A 404 4.99 -29.66 -6.32
CA ASP A 404 5.53 -30.32 -5.12
C ASP A 404 5.90 -31.80 -5.43
N CYS A 405 7.13 -32.20 -5.08
CA CYS A 405 7.67 -33.56 -5.23
C CYS A 405 7.81 -34.11 -6.68
N VAL A 406 7.54 -33.32 -7.72
CA VAL A 406 7.69 -33.73 -9.13
C VAL A 406 8.84 -32.98 -9.81
N ASP A 407 8.91 -31.65 -9.65
CA ASP A 407 9.95 -30.83 -10.27
C ASP A 407 11.25 -30.88 -9.46
N GLN A 408 12.08 -31.89 -9.73
CA GLN A 408 13.44 -31.98 -9.16
C GLN A 408 14.42 -31.16 -10.00
N CYS A 409 14.70 -29.93 -9.55
CA CYS A 409 15.76 -29.11 -10.13
C CYS A 409 17.12 -29.78 -9.90
N SER A 410 17.82 -30.14 -10.98
CA SER A 410 19.20 -30.61 -10.91
C SER A 410 20.11 -29.50 -10.39
N SER A 411 20.85 -29.80 -9.32
CA SER A 411 21.81 -28.90 -8.66
C SER A 411 23.00 -28.49 -9.54
#